data_AF-A0A949KIR4-F1
#
_entry.id   AF-A0A949KIR4-F1
#
_cell.length_a   1.000
_cell.length_b   1.000
_cell.length_c   1.000
_cell.angle_alpha   90.00
_cell.angle_beta   90.00
_cell.angle_gamma   90.00
#
_symmetry.space_group_name_H-M   'P 1'
#
loop_
_entity.id
_entity.type
_entity.pdbx_description
1 polymer ?
#
loop_
_entity_poly.entity_id
_entity_poly.type
_entity_poly.pdbx_seq_one_letter_code
_entity_poly.pdbx_strand_id
1 'polypeptide(L)'
;MEKVLVAMDGYEASLGAIKKAVEIAGKYGAEVVAVQVEEDVPLLSMEKETESVNRIREQQMPFFSAPLDLATAYGQKHGVGVRQVKAKGIITAVILKIAQDLGVDMIIIGDSGRQGLQKLHFGSVSESVVRSSAIPVLVVKKGSLDLSDLAPLMTEIAGRTVPGSPSQPEAAPGIFETDAFRKRMRFSFGLLGLYSLIYFLAALFTSAPFKELAQVEILGLPFGVWLGLSVFAGGLGITRVYLVKEGS
;
A
#
# COMPACT_ATOMS: atom_id res chain seq x y z
N MET A 1 -8.36 -4.99 25.79
CA MET A 1 -7.27 -5.11 24.81
C MET A 1 -7.27 -6.57 24.39
N GLU A 2 -7.67 -6.82 23.15
CA GLU A 2 -7.83 -8.14 22.55
C GLU A 2 -6.76 -8.43 21.50
N LYS A 3 -6.26 -7.41 20.78
CA LYS A 3 -5.28 -7.59 19.69
C LYS A 3 -4.21 -6.51 19.67
N VAL A 4 -2.97 -6.93 19.47
CA VAL A 4 -1.80 -6.06 19.33
C VAL A 4 -1.15 -6.31 17.98
N LEU A 5 -0.98 -5.28 17.17
CA LEU A 5 -0.27 -5.38 15.91
C LEU A 5 1.21 -5.08 16.10
N VAL A 6 2.08 -5.88 15.49
CA VAL A 6 3.51 -5.58 15.38
C VAL A 6 3.95 -5.58 13.94
N ALA A 7 4.53 -4.46 13.48
CA ALA A 7 5.10 -4.36 12.15
C ALA A 7 6.58 -4.78 12.16
N MET A 8 6.94 -5.73 11.31
CA MET A 8 8.26 -6.34 11.29
C MET A 8 8.92 -6.30 9.92
N ASP A 9 10.19 -5.88 9.91
CA ASP A 9 11.01 -5.72 8.71
C ASP A 9 12.31 -6.52 8.74
N GLY A 10 12.58 -7.29 9.81
CA GLY A 10 13.77 -8.12 9.94
C GLY A 10 15.01 -7.40 10.50
N TYR A 11 14.93 -6.10 10.76
CA TYR A 11 16.00 -5.34 11.42
C TYR A 11 15.83 -5.32 12.95
N GLU A 12 16.94 -5.10 13.65
CA GLU A 12 17.06 -5.19 15.11
C GLU A 12 15.92 -4.54 15.89
N ALA A 13 15.50 -3.32 15.55
CA ALA A 13 14.46 -2.62 16.29
C ALA A 13 13.08 -3.30 16.14
N SER A 14 12.78 -3.88 14.97
CA SER A 14 11.53 -4.63 14.78
C SER A 14 11.57 -6.01 15.43
N LEU A 15 12.75 -6.62 15.56
CA LEU A 15 12.95 -7.81 16.40
C LEU A 15 12.75 -7.49 17.90
N GLY A 16 13.16 -6.31 18.36
CA GLY A 16 12.80 -5.83 19.69
C GLY A 16 11.30 -5.59 19.85
N ALA A 17 10.64 -5.06 18.81
CA ALA A 17 9.21 -4.77 18.81
C ALA A 17 8.35 -6.01 19.09
N ILE A 18 8.69 -7.16 18.51
CA ILE A 18 7.97 -8.42 18.79
C ILE A 18 8.12 -8.89 20.23
N LYS A 19 9.30 -8.71 20.86
CA LYS A 19 9.49 -9.03 22.28
C LYS A 19 8.53 -8.22 23.15
N LYS A 20 8.40 -6.93 22.86
CA LYS A 20 7.45 -6.05 23.56
C LYS A 20 5.99 -6.42 23.27
N ALA A 21 5.67 -6.79 22.04
CA ALA A 21 4.33 -7.22 21.65
C ALA A 21 3.89 -8.47 22.40
N VAL A 22 4.75 -9.49 22.48
CA VAL A 22 4.46 -10.72 23.23
C VAL A 22 4.37 -10.46 24.73
N GLU A 23 5.22 -9.59 25.29
CA GLU A 23 5.13 -9.19 26.71
C GLU A 23 3.78 -8.51 27.03
N ILE A 24 3.36 -7.57 26.19
CA ILE A 24 2.09 -6.87 26.35
C ILE A 24 0.93 -7.85 26.15
N ALA A 25 0.95 -8.62 25.06
CA ALA A 25 -0.10 -9.59 24.77
C ALA A 25 -0.26 -10.62 25.89
N GLY A 26 0.83 -11.17 26.42
CA GLY A 26 0.80 -12.12 27.53
C GLY A 26 0.22 -11.54 28.83
N LYS A 27 0.44 -10.24 29.13
CA LYS A 27 -0.14 -9.58 30.32
C LYS A 27 -1.65 -9.39 30.24
N TYR A 28 -2.18 -9.21 29.04
CA TYR A 28 -3.58 -8.86 28.82
C TYR A 28 -4.41 -9.99 28.17
N GLY A 29 -3.79 -11.12 27.84
CA GLY A 29 -4.44 -12.22 27.12
C GLY A 29 -4.80 -11.88 25.67
N ALA A 30 -4.06 -10.96 25.05
CA ALA A 30 -4.30 -10.52 23.68
C ALA A 30 -3.62 -11.43 22.65
N GLU A 31 -4.13 -11.42 21.42
CA GLU A 31 -3.48 -12.01 20.25
C GLU A 31 -2.47 -11.01 19.64
N VAL A 32 -1.34 -11.51 19.15
CA VAL A 32 -0.37 -10.70 18.39
C VAL A 32 -0.62 -10.89 16.90
N VAL A 33 -0.81 -9.79 16.17
CA VAL A 33 -0.85 -9.76 14.70
C VAL A 33 0.51 -9.29 14.19
N ALA A 34 1.34 -10.22 13.72
CA ALA A 34 2.65 -9.93 13.15
C ALA A 34 2.52 -9.63 11.66
N VAL A 35 2.85 -8.40 11.26
CA VAL A 35 2.67 -7.88 9.90
C VAL A 35 4.01 -7.64 9.23
N GLN A 36 4.19 -8.18 8.03
CA GLN A 36 5.29 -7.84 7.13
C GLN A 36 4.72 -7.24 5.85
N VAL A 37 5.18 -6.04 5.49
CA VAL A 37 4.76 -5.35 4.26
C VAL A 37 5.94 -5.26 3.29
N GLU A 38 5.77 -5.82 2.11
CA GLU A 38 6.69 -5.61 0.99
C GLU A 38 6.29 -4.33 0.24
N GLU A 39 7.25 -3.45 0.02
CA GLU A 39 7.01 -2.20 -0.68
C GLU A 39 6.81 -2.45 -2.19
N ASP A 40 5.62 -2.10 -2.69
CA ASP A 40 5.28 -2.17 -4.11
C ASP A 40 5.26 -0.75 -4.70
N VAL A 41 6.45 -0.25 -5.03
CA VAL A 41 6.62 1.05 -5.68
C VAL A 41 6.53 0.89 -7.20
N PRO A 42 5.66 1.65 -7.91
CA PRO A 42 5.59 1.60 -9.36
C PRO A 42 6.95 1.91 -10.00
N LEU A 43 7.38 1.06 -10.94
CA LEU A 43 8.66 1.11 -11.68
C LEU A 43 9.04 2.47 -12.31
N LEU A 44 8.11 3.43 -12.39
CA LEU A 44 8.28 4.70 -13.10
C LEU A 44 9.08 5.78 -12.35
N SER A 45 9.62 5.53 -11.14
CA SER A 45 10.19 6.63 -10.35
C SER A 45 11.67 6.55 -9.97
N MET A 46 12.36 5.41 -9.85
CA MET A 46 13.70 5.43 -9.19
C MET A 46 14.71 4.35 -9.60
N GLU A 47 14.69 3.81 -10.82
CA GLU A 47 15.59 2.71 -11.20
C GLU A 47 17.10 3.00 -11.17
N LYS A 48 17.58 4.25 -11.01
CA LYS A 48 19.01 4.55 -11.14
C LYS A 48 19.78 4.96 -9.88
N GLU A 49 19.14 5.30 -8.77
CA GLU A 49 19.87 5.72 -7.55
C GLU A 49 19.66 4.81 -6.33
N THR A 50 18.57 4.03 -6.28
CA THR A 50 18.21 3.28 -5.07
C THR A 50 18.98 1.97 -4.91
N GLU A 51 19.38 1.31 -6.01
CA GLU A 51 20.10 0.03 -5.94
C GLU A 51 21.48 0.14 -5.29
N SER A 52 22.24 1.18 -5.63
CA SER A 52 23.60 1.37 -5.10
C SER A 52 23.59 1.74 -3.60
N VAL A 53 22.61 2.51 -3.15
CA VAL A 53 22.48 2.90 -1.73
C VAL A 53 21.96 1.75 -0.87
N ASN A 54 21.04 0.94 -1.40
CA ASN A 54 20.50 -0.22 -0.69
C ASN A 54 21.56 -1.32 -0.52
N ARG A 55 22.33 -1.64 -1.58
CA ARG A 55 23.38 -2.68 -1.52
C ARG A 55 24.53 -2.32 -0.57
N ILE A 56 24.95 -1.05 -0.54
CA ILE A 56 26.02 -0.58 0.36
C ILE A 56 25.56 -0.57 1.83
N ARG A 57 24.26 -0.38 2.10
CA ARG A 57 23.70 -0.32 3.46
C ARG A 57 23.25 -1.68 4.01
N GLU A 58 22.72 -2.56 3.16
CA GLU A 58 22.45 -3.96 3.49
C GLU A 58 23.72 -4.70 3.94
N GLN A 59 24.89 -4.26 3.46
CA GLN A 59 26.19 -4.77 3.90
C GLN A 59 26.61 -4.33 5.32
N GLN A 60 25.94 -3.34 5.94
CA GLN A 60 26.38 -2.77 7.22
C GLN A 60 25.49 -3.12 8.43
N MET A 61 24.27 -3.62 8.23
CA MET A 61 23.38 -3.98 9.34
C MET A 61 22.91 -5.43 9.24
N PRO A 62 23.01 -6.22 10.34
CA PRO A 62 22.45 -7.56 10.40
C PRO A 62 20.96 -7.55 10.07
N PHE A 63 20.58 -8.37 9.09
CA PHE A 63 19.20 -8.52 8.63
C PHE A 63 18.76 -9.97 8.86
N PHE A 64 17.55 -10.13 9.40
CA PHE A 64 16.94 -11.43 9.59
C PHE A 64 15.81 -11.64 8.58
N SER A 65 15.93 -12.66 7.74
CA SER A 65 15.06 -12.88 6.57
C SER A 65 13.68 -13.45 6.88
N ALA A 66 13.48 -14.03 8.07
CA ALA A 66 12.25 -14.73 8.45
C ALA A 66 11.52 -14.12 9.66
N PRO A 67 11.28 -12.79 9.71
CA PRO A 67 10.80 -12.11 10.92
C PRO A 67 9.45 -12.63 11.44
N LEU A 68 8.55 -13.07 10.55
CA LEU A 68 7.25 -13.61 10.95
C LEU A 68 7.36 -15.01 11.59
N ASP A 69 8.31 -15.83 11.14
CA ASP A 69 8.59 -17.14 11.75
C ASP A 69 9.17 -16.95 13.14
N LEU A 70 10.06 -15.97 13.31
CA LEU A 70 10.57 -15.60 14.63
C LEU A 70 9.44 -15.13 15.55
N ALA A 71 8.51 -14.31 15.06
CA ALA A 71 7.38 -13.87 15.84
C ALA A 71 6.54 -15.05 16.35
N THR A 72 6.27 -16.00 15.46
CA THR A 72 5.48 -17.19 15.79
C THR A 72 6.21 -18.06 16.82
N ALA A 73 7.49 -18.34 16.60
CA ALA A 73 8.30 -19.13 17.52
C ALA A 73 8.42 -18.47 18.90
N TYR A 74 8.59 -17.15 18.93
CA TYR A 74 8.68 -16.39 20.18
C TYR A 74 7.35 -16.36 20.92
N GLY A 75 6.23 -16.14 20.22
CA GLY A 75 4.89 -16.23 20.80
C GLY A 75 4.61 -17.61 21.39
N GLN A 76 4.90 -18.69 20.66
CA GLN A 76 4.75 -20.07 21.14
C GLN A 76 5.56 -20.34 22.42
N LYS A 77 6.83 -19.90 22.46
CA LYS A 77 7.69 -20.02 23.64
C LYS A 77 7.09 -19.36 24.89
N HIS A 78 6.27 -18.32 24.70
CA HIS A 78 5.65 -17.55 25.77
C HIS A 78 4.13 -17.81 25.93
N GLY A 79 3.57 -18.79 25.23
CA GLY A 79 2.13 -19.12 25.30
C GLY A 79 1.20 -18.05 24.72
N VAL A 80 1.69 -17.22 23.81
CA VAL A 80 0.93 -16.14 23.15
C VAL A 80 0.62 -16.52 21.71
N GLY A 81 -0.64 -16.41 21.32
CA GLY A 81 -1.09 -16.62 19.94
C GLY A 81 -0.54 -15.54 19.01
N VAL A 82 0.03 -15.95 17.88
CA VAL A 82 0.59 -15.05 16.86
C VAL A 82 -0.05 -15.38 15.51
N ARG A 83 -0.73 -14.39 14.93
CA ARG A 83 -1.24 -14.43 13.56
C ARG A 83 -0.26 -13.72 12.63
N GLN A 84 0.23 -14.43 11.62
CA GLN A 84 1.09 -13.86 10.59
C GLN A 84 0.25 -13.22 9.48
N VAL A 85 0.66 -12.04 9.03
CA VAL A 85 0.05 -11.32 7.90
C VAL A 85 1.15 -10.81 6.98
N LYS A 86 1.14 -11.25 5.72
CA LYS A 86 1.97 -10.68 4.65
C LYS A 86 1.11 -9.82 3.72
N ALA A 87 1.60 -8.63 3.39
CA ALA A 87 0.90 -7.70 2.50
C ALA A 87 1.89 -6.95 1.59
N LYS A 88 1.37 -6.32 0.55
CA LYS A 88 2.13 -5.50 -0.40
C LYS A 88 1.55 -4.09 -0.49
N GLY A 89 2.40 -3.10 -0.72
CA GLY A 89 2.00 -1.72 -1.00
C GLY A 89 2.78 -0.69 -0.21
N ILE A 90 2.20 0.50 -0.05
CA ILE A 90 2.80 1.59 0.73
C ILE A 90 2.79 1.19 2.21
N ILE A 91 3.96 0.93 2.79
CA ILE A 91 4.16 0.35 4.13
C ILE A 91 3.24 1.00 5.18
N THR A 92 3.31 2.31 5.35
CA THR A 92 2.51 3.05 6.34
C THR A 92 1.01 2.86 6.11
N ALA A 93 0.53 2.98 4.87
CA ALA A 93 -0.89 2.88 4.56
C ALA A 93 -1.42 1.47 4.81
N VAL A 94 -0.62 0.45 4.46
CA VAL A 94 -0.97 -0.95 4.67
C VAL A 94 -1.02 -1.29 6.17
N ILE A 95 -0.03 -0.86 6.96
CA ILE A 95 -0.02 -1.09 8.42
C ILE A 95 -1.28 -0.48 9.07
N LEU A 96 -1.58 0.78 8.76
CA LEU A 96 -2.74 1.48 9.33
C LEU A 96 -4.06 0.82 8.91
N LYS A 97 -4.16 0.40 7.65
CA LYS A 97 -5.34 -0.31 7.14
C LYS A 97 -5.53 -1.65 7.84
N ILE A 98 -4.49 -2.46 7.96
CA ILE A 98 -4.56 -3.76 8.66
C ILE A 98 -4.97 -3.54 10.13
N ALA A 99 -4.39 -2.54 10.78
CA ALA A 99 -4.72 -2.19 12.16
C ALA A 99 -6.21 -1.85 12.32
N GLN A 100 -6.76 -1.06 11.41
CA GLN A 100 -8.18 -0.69 11.40
C GLN A 100 -9.09 -1.88 11.07
N ASP A 101 -8.79 -2.60 9.99
CA ASP A 101 -9.61 -3.72 9.49
C ASP A 101 -9.72 -4.86 10.52
N LEU A 102 -8.63 -5.12 11.25
CA LEU A 102 -8.60 -6.15 12.29
C LEU A 102 -9.06 -5.66 13.67
N GLY A 103 -9.33 -4.36 13.81
CA GLY A 103 -9.74 -3.74 15.07
C GLY A 103 -8.70 -3.93 16.17
N VAL A 104 -7.41 -3.67 15.87
CA VAL A 104 -6.34 -3.83 16.87
C VAL A 104 -6.35 -2.67 17.86
N ASP A 105 -6.01 -2.95 19.11
CA ASP A 105 -6.04 -1.95 20.19
C ASP A 105 -4.74 -1.12 20.25
N MET A 106 -3.64 -1.66 19.72
CA MET A 106 -2.32 -1.04 19.76
C MET A 106 -1.48 -1.48 18.57
N ILE A 107 -0.70 -0.54 18.03
CA ILE A 107 0.33 -0.77 17.02
C ILE A 107 1.69 -0.67 17.69
N ILE A 108 2.56 -1.65 17.48
CA ILE A 108 3.94 -1.67 17.98
C ILE A 108 4.88 -1.68 16.78
N ILE A 109 5.82 -0.75 16.75
CA ILE A 109 6.78 -0.60 15.66
C ILE A 109 8.18 -0.28 16.20
N GLY A 110 9.22 -0.71 15.50
CA GLY A 110 10.59 -0.29 15.80
C GLY A 110 10.80 1.20 15.50
N ASP A 111 11.70 1.85 16.24
CA ASP A 111 12.07 3.25 16.00
C ASP A 111 12.81 3.43 14.69
N SER A 112 13.52 2.42 14.20
CA SER A 112 14.38 2.49 13.04
C SER A 112 14.35 1.15 12.28
N GLY A 113 14.31 1.24 10.94
CA GLY A 113 14.39 0.08 10.05
C GLY A 113 15.58 0.22 9.11
N ARG A 114 15.37 -0.05 7.81
CA ARG A 114 16.36 0.07 6.71
C ARG A 114 17.16 1.38 6.65
N GLN A 115 16.65 2.47 7.24
CA GLN A 115 17.24 3.81 7.21
C GLN A 115 18.02 4.09 8.51
N GLY A 116 19.24 3.57 8.61
CA GLY A 116 20.14 3.79 9.75
C GLY A 116 20.74 5.19 9.80
N LEU A 117 20.03 6.17 10.35
CA LEU A 117 20.61 7.46 10.72
C LEU A 117 20.94 7.46 12.22
N GLN A 118 22.23 7.71 12.54
CA GLN A 118 22.86 7.67 13.87
C GLN A 118 22.39 8.74 14.88
N LYS A 119 21.17 9.28 14.76
CA LYS A 119 20.64 10.27 15.71
C LYS A 119 19.21 9.91 16.09
N LEU A 120 18.81 10.34 17.28
CA LEU A 120 17.54 10.12 18.01
C LEU A 120 16.25 10.51 17.24
N HIS A 121 16.15 10.16 15.96
CA HIS A 121 15.02 10.45 15.09
C HIS A 121 14.22 9.18 14.86
N PHE A 122 12.90 9.31 14.87
CA PHE A 122 11.99 8.28 14.39
C PHE A 122 12.34 7.93 12.94
N GLY A 123 12.31 6.65 12.61
CA GLY A 123 12.40 6.15 11.25
C GLY A 123 11.21 6.68 10.45
N SER A 124 11.41 6.84 9.14
CA SER A 124 10.39 7.40 8.25
C SER A 124 9.02 6.70 8.33
N VAL A 125 9.02 5.37 8.50
CA VAL A 125 7.80 4.58 8.68
C VAL A 125 7.19 4.80 10.06
N SER A 126 7.98 4.70 11.14
CA SER A 126 7.47 4.85 12.51
C SER A 126 6.92 6.25 12.77
N GLU A 127 7.60 7.29 12.28
CA GLU A 127 7.11 8.67 12.32
C GLU A 127 5.78 8.82 11.58
N SER A 128 5.69 8.26 10.37
CA SER A 128 4.48 8.35 9.55
C SER A 128 3.30 7.60 10.17
N VAL A 129 3.54 6.44 10.77
CA VAL A 129 2.52 5.66 11.49
C VAL A 129 2.07 6.43 12.74
N VAL A 130 3.00 6.91 13.58
CA VAL A 130 2.67 7.70 14.78
C VAL A 130 1.83 8.93 14.44
N ARG A 131 2.19 9.65 13.37
CA ARG A 131 1.48 10.87 12.96
C ARG A 131 0.09 10.61 12.41
N SER A 132 -0.13 9.46 11.77
CA SER A 132 -1.35 9.18 10.99
C SER A 132 -2.29 8.18 11.64
N SER A 133 -1.86 7.53 12.73
CA SER A 133 -2.66 6.50 13.40
C SER A 133 -3.73 7.10 14.31
N ALA A 134 -4.95 6.56 14.20
CA ALA A 134 -6.00 6.76 15.19
C ALA A 134 -5.91 5.75 16.37
N ILE A 135 -5.08 4.70 16.22
CA ILE A 135 -4.86 3.64 17.19
C ILE A 135 -3.57 3.94 17.96
N PRO A 136 -3.51 3.74 19.29
CA PRO A 136 -2.29 3.93 20.09
C PRO A 136 -1.06 3.26 19.46
N VAL A 137 0.05 4.00 19.35
CA VAL A 137 1.31 3.51 18.76
C VAL A 137 2.41 3.49 19.82
N LEU A 138 3.04 2.33 20.02
CA LEU A 138 4.22 2.16 20.83
C LEU A 138 5.46 2.00 19.93
N VAL A 139 6.41 2.92 20.09
CA VAL A 139 7.68 2.89 19.36
C VAL A 139 8.77 2.25 20.22
N VAL A 140 9.36 1.16 19.74
CA VAL A 140 10.42 0.42 20.43
C VAL A 140 11.78 0.85 19.91
N LYS A 141 12.62 1.39 20.81
CA LYS A 141 13.92 1.90 20.43
C LYS A 141 14.94 0.80 20.19
N LYS A 142 15.83 1.00 19.21
CA LYS A 142 17.01 0.13 19.04
C LYS A 142 17.83 0.08 20.33
N GLY A 143 18.31 -1.11 20.70
CA GLY A 143 19.11 -1.34 21.91
C GLY A 143 18.35 -1.16 23.24
N SER A 144 17.04 -0.90 23.22
CA SER A 144 16.24 -0.79 24.46
C SER A 144 15.85 -2.13 25.07
N LEU A 145 16.02 -3.22 24.32
CA LEU A 145 15.67 -4.58 24.73
C LEU A 145 16.85 -5.52 24.48
N ASP A 146 17.10 -6.38 25.45
CA ASP A 146 18.04 -7.50 25.28
C ASP A 146 17.44 -8.52 24.30
N LEU A 147 18.17 -8.78 23.21
CA LEU A 147 17.79 -9.73 22.16
C LEU A 147 18.46 -11.10 22.33
N SER A 148 19.22 -11.31 23.41
CA SER A 148 19.87 -12.59 23.72
C SER A 148 18.90 -13.78 23.67
N ASP A 149 17.67 -13.59 24.16
CA ASP A 149 16.61 -14.60 24.18
C ASP A 149 16.08 -14.99 22.78
N LEU A 150 16.27 -14.12 21.79
CA LEU A 150 15.87 -14.33 20.40
C LEU A 150 16.96 -15.02 19.58
N ALA A 151 18.24 -14.84 19.95
CA ALA A 151 19.37 -15.38 19.18
C ALA A 151 19.30 -16.91 18.94
N PRO A 152 18.89 -17.75 19.92
CA PRO A 152 18.72 -19.18 19.68
C PRO A 152 17.65 -19.48 18.64
N LEU A 153 16.50 -18.79 18.71
CA LEU A 153 15.39 -18.94 17.77
C LEU A 153 15.80 -18.48 16.37
N MET A 154 16.49 -17.34 16.26
CA MET A 154 16.99 -16.83 15.00
C MET A 154 17.96 -17.82 14.34
N THR A 155 18.83 -18.44 15.14
CA THR A 155 19.80 -19.44 14.66
C THR A 155 19.10 -20.70 14.17
N GLU A 156 18.13 -21.19 14.95
CA GLU A 156 17.31 -22.36 14.58
C GLU A 156 16.51 -22.12 13.31
N ILE A 157 15.87 -20.97 13.18
CA ILE A 157 15.08 -20.60 11.99
C ILE A 157 16.00 -20.40 10.78
N ALA A 158 17.13 -19.70 10.93
CA ALA A 158 18.10 -19.52 9.86
C ALA A 158 18.68 -20.85 9.37
N GLY A 159 18.91 -21.80 10.28
CA GLY A 159 19.36 -23.15 9.97
C GLY A 159 18.31 -24.01 9.24
N ARG A 160 17.03 -23.66 9.31
CA ARG A 160 15.93 -24.32 8.58
C ARG A 160 15.73 -23.77 7.16
N THR A 161 16.23 -22.57 6.86
CA THR A 161 15.91 -21.85 5.63
C THR A 161 16.97 -21.98 4.51
N VAL A 162 17.02 -23.12 3.80
CA VAL A 162 17.36 -23.28 2.34
C VAL A 162 16.84 -24.66 1.85
N PRO A 163 16.28 -24.85 0.64
CA PRO A 163 15.18 -24.17 -0.06
C PRO A 163 13.91 -25.07 -0.08
N GLY A 164 12.82 -24.62 0.54
CA GLY A 164 11.57 -25.40 0.57
C GLY A 164 10.61 -24.96 1.66
N SER A 165 10.08 -23.75 1.50
CA SER A 165 8.97 -23.10 2.22
C SER A 165 8.18 -23.96 3.24
N PRO A 166 8.22 -23.66 4.56
CA PRO A 166 7.17 -24.06 5.48
C PRO A 166 6.04 -23.01 5.55
N SER A 167 4.80 -23.51 5.57
CA SER A 167 3.52 -22.84 5.89
C SER A 167 3.28 -21.44 5.30
N GLN A 168 2.46 -21.38 4.26
CA GLN A 168 1.98 -20.12 3.69
C GLN A 168 1.33 -19.26 4.78
N PRO A 169 1.85 -18.06 5.08
CA PRO A 169 1.15 -17.11 5.92
C PRO A 169 -0.20 -16.78 5.29
N GLU A 170 -1.22 -16.63 6.11
CA GLU A 170 -2.56 -16.27 5.68
C GLU A 170 -2.46 -14.96 4.89
N ALA A 171 -2.76 -15.03 3.59
CA ALA A 171 -2.81 -13.84 2.76
C ALA A 171 -3.87 -12.91 3.35
N ALA A 172 -3.47 -11.68 3.64
CA ALA A 172 -4.39 -10.72 4.22
C ALA A 172 -5.64 -10.58 3.31
N PRO A 173 -6.87 -10.69 3.84
CA PRO A 173 -8.08 -10.68 3.01
C PRO A 173 -8.16 -9.39 2.19
N GLY A 174 -8.00 -9.51 0.86
CA GLY A 174 -8.21 -8.43 -0.11
C GLY A 174 -7.37 -7.16 0.09
N ILE A 175 -6.19 -7.26 0.72
CA ILE A 175 -5.38 -6.06 1.02
C ILE A 175 -4.45 -5.77 -0.16
N PHE A 176 -4.90 -4.82 -0.99
CA PHE A 176 -4.28 -4.38 -2.24
C PHE A 176 -4.20 -5.45 -3.34
N GLU A 177 -5.36 -5.96 -3.76
CA GLU A 177 -5.51 -6.08 -5.22
C GLU A 177 -5.41 -4.66 -5.78
N THR A 178 -4.35 -4.45 -6.56
CA THR A 178 -4.04 -3.22 -7.30
C THR A 178 -5.21 -2.74 -8.16
N ASP A 179 -6.29 -3.51 -8.29
CA ASP A 179 -7.52 -3.16 -8.97
C ASP A 179 -8.23 -1.93 -8.42
N ALA A 180 -8.31 -1.70 -7.10
CA ALA A 180 -9.04 -0.52 -6.60
C ALA A 180 -8.32 0.80 -6.94
N PHE A 181 -7.00 0.85 -6.76
CA PHE A 181 -6.18 2.00 -7.15
C PHE A 181 -6.08 2.14 -8.68
N ARG A 182 -5.89 1.03 -9.41
CA ARG A 182 -5.88 1.00 -10.88
C ARG A 182 -7.22 1.42 -11.47
N LYS A 183 -8.35 1.01 -10.87
CA LYS A 183 -9.71 1.38 -11.29
C LYS A 183 -10.01 2.85 -10.99
N ARG A 184 -9.58 3.36 -9.83
CA ARG A 184 -9.70 4.78 -9.47
C ARG A 184 -8.81 5.67 -10.34
N MET A 185 -7.58 5.24 -10.64
CA MET A 185 -6.70 5.93 -11.60
C MET A 185 -7.25 5.89 -13.03
N ARG A 186 -7.73 4.75 -13.52
CA ARG A 186 -8.38 4.66 -14.85
C ARG A 186 -9.60 5.57 -14.95
N PHE A 187 -10.38 5.68 -13.87
CA PHE A 187 -11.50 6.60 -13.81
C PHE A 187 -11.04 8.07 -13.82
N SER A 188 -10.03 8.44 -13.03
CA SER A 188 -9.48 9.80 -13.00
C SER A 188 -8.83 10.22 -14.33
N PHE A 189 -8.07 9.33 -14.98
CA PHE A 189 -7.49 9.58 -16.29
C PHE A 189 -8.55 9.61 -17.40
N GLY A 190 -9.60 8.79 -17.30
CA GLY A 190 -10.75 8.85 -18.20
C GLY A 190 -11.51 10.18 -18.09
N LEU A 191 -11.75 10.66 -16.87
CA LEU A 191 -12.42 11.94 -16.63
C LEU A 191 -11.55 13.13 -17.09
N LEU A 192 -10.24 13.08 -16.83
CA LEU A 192 -9.30 14.09 -17.32
C LEU A 192 -9.23 14.09 -18.84
N GLY A 193 -9.20 12.92 -19.49
CA GLY A 193 -9.22 12.78 -20.94
C GLY A 193 -10.51 13.34 -21.55
N LEU A 194 -11.67 13.03 -20.96
CA LEU A 194 -12.96 13.58 -21.37
C LEU A 194 -13.00 15.10 -21.21
N TYR A 195 -12.53 15.63 -20.08
CA TYR A 195 -12.45 17.05 -19.82
C TYR A 195 -11.54 17.76 -20.84
N SER A 196 -10.35 17.22 -21.09
CA SER A 196 -9.42 17.74 -22.09
C SER A 196 -10.01 17.70 -23.49
N LEU A 197 -10.74 16.64 -23.85
CA LEU A 197 -11.41 16.52 -25.15
C LEU A 197 -12.52 17.56 -25.31
N ILE A 198 -13.35 17.77 -24.28
CA ILE A 198 -14.41 18.79 -24.30
C ILE A 198 -13.79 20.18 -24.46
N TYR A 199 -12.73 20.48 -23.70
CA TYR A 199 -12.03 21.76 -23.81
C TYR A 199 -11.34 21.96 -25.16
N PHE A 200 -10.73 20.91 -25.70
CA PHE A 200 -10.11 20.94 -27.02
C PHE A 200 -11.16 21.19 -28.11
N LEU A 201 -12.32 20.54 -28.05
CA LEU A 201 -13.41 20.79 -28.98
C LEU A 201 -13.95 22.22 -28.83
N ALA A 202 -14.20 22.70 -27.61
CA ALA A 202 -14.64 24.08 -27.38
C ALA A 202 -13.63 25.11 -27.92
N ALA A 203 -12.33 24.86 -27.75
CA ALA A 203 -11.27 25.69 -28.32
C ALA A 203 -11.26 25.63 -29.86
N LEU A 204 -11.46 24.44 -30.44
CA LEU A 204 -11.56 24.25 -31.88
C LEU A 204 -12.74 25.03 -32.47
N PHE A 205 -13.92 24.97 -31.84
CA PHE A 205 -15.11 25.74 -32.23
C PHE A 205 -14.93 27.25 -32.13
N THR A 206 -14.06 27.71 -31.23
CA THR A 206 -13.79 29.14 -31.03
C THR A 206 -12.70 29.66 -32.00
N SER A 207 -11.91 28.75 -32.58
CA SER A 207 -10.81 29.09 -33.48
C SER A 207 -11.29 29.71 -34.81
N ALA A 208 -10.56 30.71 -35.29
CA ALA A 208 -10.83 31.38 -36.57
C ALA A 208 -10.97 30.43 -37.78
N PRO A 209 -10.08 29.44 -38.01
CA PRO A 209 -10.18 28.57 -39.18
C PRO A 209 -11.43 27.68 -39.16
N PHE A 210 -11.90 27.29 -37.98
CA PHE A 210 -13.11 26.48 -37.87
C PHE A 210 -14.37 27.30 -38.17
N LYS A 211 -14.41 28.58 -37.75
CA LYS A 211 -15.55 29.46 -38.04
C LYS A 211 -15.74 29.69 -39.53
N GLU A 212 -14.66 29.81 -40.29
CA GLU A 212 -14.71 29.91 -41.75
C GLU A 212 -15.25 28.61 -42.37
N LEU A 213 -14.76 27.45 -41.92
CA LEU A 213 -15.25 26.16 -42.39
C LEU A 213 -16.72 25.89 -42.04
N ALA A 214 -17.17 26.32 -40.85
CA ALA A 214 -18.54 26.15 -40.39
C ALA A 214 -19.56 26.99 -41.20
N GLN A 215 -19.11 28.07 -41.85
CA GLN A 215 -19.92 28.92 -42.71
C GLN A 215 -20.04 28.41 -44.16
N VAL A 216 -19.24 27.41 -44.55
CA VAL A 216 -19.31 26.81 -45.89
C VAL A 216 -20.70 26.22 -46.10
N GLU A 217 -21.42 26.67 -47.12
CA GLU A 217 -22.75 26.14 -47.42
C GLU A 217 -22.65 24.77 -48.09
N ILE A 218 -23.36 23.81 -47.50
CA ILE A 218 -23.57 22.47 -48.05
C ILE A 218 -25.07 22.26 -48.15
N LEU A 219 -25.56 21.99 -49.36
CA LEU A 219 -26.98 21.76 -49.64
C LEU A 219 -27.88 22.90 -49.10
N GLY A 220 -27.43 24.16 -49.24
CA GLY A 220 -28.20 25.35 -48.86
C GLY A 220 -28.23 25.67 -47.36
N LEU A 221 -27.43 24.96 -46.54
CA LEU A 221 -27.26 25.28 -45.12
C LEU A 221 -25.76 25.32 -44.74
N PRO A 222 -25.36 26.16 -43.78
CA PRO A 222 -23.97 26.16 -43.30
C PRO A 222 -23.56 24.80 -42.75
N PHE A 223 -22.33 24.37 -43.04
CA PHE A 223 -21.77 23.10 -42.59
C PHE A 223 -21.85 22.92 -41.06
N GLY A 224 -21.71 24.00 -40.30
CA GLY A 224 -21.89 23.98 -38.84
C GLY A 224 -23.28 23.51 -38.39
N VAL A 225 -24.33 23.81 -39.17
CA VAL A 225 -25.70 23.35 -38.90
C VAL A 225 -25.83 21.84 -39.13
N TRP A 226 -25.24 21.33 -40.21
CA TRP A 226 -25.18 19.89 -40.49
C TRP A 226 -24.42 19.11 -39.42
N LEU A 227 -23.31 19.67 -38.92
CA LEU A 227 -22.55 19.09 -37.81
C LEU A 227 -23.39 19.05 -36.52
N GLY A 228 -24.14 20.10 -36.23
CA GLY A 228 -25.07 20.12 -35.09
C GLY A 228 -26.19 19.09 -35.20
N LEU A 229 -26.79 18.96 -36.38
CA LEU A 229 -27.86 17.99 -36.66
C LEU A 229 -27.36 16.53 -36.56
N SER A 230 -26.13 16.24 -36.99
CA SER A 230 -25.56 14.88 -36.89
C SER A 230 -25.31 14.47 -35.44
N VAL A 231 -24.81 15.38 -34.60
CA VAL A 231 -24.64 15.15 -33.16
C VAL A 231 -26.00 14.95 -32.49
N PHE A 232 -27.01 15.75 -32.83
CA PHE A 232 -28.36 15.64 -32.28
C PHE A 232 -29.03 14.30 -32.66
N ALA A 233 -28.96 13.91 -33.94
CA ALA A 233 -29.48 12.63 -34.41
C ALA A 233 -28.74 11.43 -33.78
N GLY A 234 -27.41 11.54 -33.62
CA GLY A 234 -26.60 10.56 -32.91
C GLY A 234 -27.00 10.42 -31.44
N GLY A 235 -27.24 11.54 -30.75
CA GLY A 235 -27.74 11.56 -29.38
C GLY A 235 -29.09 10.84 -29.23
N LEU A 236 -30.06 11.15 -30.09
CA LEU A 236 -31.35 10.47 -30.12
C LEU A 236 -31.23 8.96 -30.39
N GLY A 237 -30.32 8.57 -31.28
CA GLY A 237 -30.03 7.16 -31.56
C GLY A 237 -29.50 6.42 -30.33
N ILE A 238 -28.54 7.01 -29.62
CA ILE A 238 -27.96 6.43 -28.40
C ILE A 238 -29.03 6.33 -27.30
N THR A 239 -29.82 7.39 -27.09
CA THR A 239 -30.91 7.38 -26.10
C THR A 239 -31.96 6.30 -26.42
N ARG A 240 -32.32 6.12 -27.69
CA ARG A 240 -33.25 5.07 -28.10
C ARG A 240 -32.69 3.67 -27.87
N VAL A 241 -31.41 3.43 -28.17
CA VAL A 241 -30.75 2.14 -27.92
C VAL A 241 -30.66 1.84 -26.42
N TYR A 242 -30.41 2.84 -25.58
CA TYR A 242 -30.37 2.67 -24.13
C TYR A 242 -31.74 2.36 -23.53
N LEU A 243 -32.79 3.11 -23.92
CA LEU A 243 -34.15 2.89 -23.41
C LEU A 243 -34.77 1.56 -23.86
N VAL A 244 -34.38 1.03 -25.03
CA VAL A 244 -34.84 -0.28 -25.49
C VAL A 244 -34.16 -1.43 -24.73
N LYS A 245 -32.96 -1.22 -24.19
CA LYS A 245 -32.18 -2.25 -23.49
C LYS A 245 -32.57 -2.45 -22.02
N GLU A 246 -33.31 -1.51 -21.42
CA GLU A 246 -33.85 -1.64 -20.05
C GLU A 246 -35.27 -2.26 -20.02
N GLY A 247 -35.88 -2.53 -21.18
CA GLY A 247 -37.23 -3.08 -21.30
C GLY A 247 -37.32 -4.55 -21.73
N SER A 248 -36.23 -5.32 -21.66
CA SER A 248 -36.17 -6.77 -21.97
C SER A 248 -35.38 -7.51 -20.90
#